data_AF-A0A2G1UM66-F1
#
_entry.id   AF-A0A2G1UM66-F1
#
_cell.length_a   1.000
_cell.length_b   1.000
_cell.length_c   1.000
_cell.angle_alpha   90.00
_cell.angle_beta   90.00
_cell.angle_gamma   90.00
#
_symmetry.space_group_name_H-M   'P 1'
#
loop_
_entity.id
_entity.type
_entity.pdbx_description
1 polymer ?
#
loop_
_entity_poly.entity_id
_entity_poly.type
_entity_poly.pdbx_seq_one_letter_code
_entity_poly.pdbx_strand_id
1 'polypeptide(L)'
;MPKYFLMVVALVCSFASATVSAQETHTLRLAETWGPNSPILGETTKHFADMVEKMSAGRLKVRIDSSNKHKAPFGIFDLVRNGQYDLGHTASYYYKGTIPNAMYFTTVPFGMLAPEQYAWFYYGGGMELMQKVYEPYGLLSFPGGNTGNQMGGWFNKEINSLEDLKGLKMRTPGFAGEVMSELGVAVTNLPPGELYTALERGTIDALEWVAPALDFPMGFHQIAKYYYSGWQEPGAEVQFLVNQKTWEKLPADLQEILRVAMRTAAYDMYAKSTNDSSDAWDRMKEDYPNVTHKVFPPEVIDALRETTHRLLQQEAEKDPLAKEIITSIQDYLAKVRKWTNISDKAYLNSVSGD
;
A
#
# COMPACT_ATOMS: atom_id res chain seq x y z
N MET A 1 -44.74 31.52 75.16
CA MET A 1 -45.34 31.40 73.81
C MET A 1 -44.67 32.42 72.89
N PRO A 2 -44.35 32.07 71.63
CA PRO A 2 -42.99 31.64 71.30
C PRO A 2 -42.13 32.65 70.52
N LYS A 3 -40.82 32.42 70.67
CA LYS A 3 -39.69 32.92 69.87
C LYS A 3 -39.81 32.41 68.42
N TYR A 4 -39.62 33.27 67.41
CA TYR A 4 -39.28 32.83 66.06
C TYR A 4 -37.94 33.43 65.64
N PHE A 5 -37.00 32.50 65.49
CA PHE A 5 -35.61 32.67 65.14
C PHE A 5 -35.48 32.73 63.61
N LEU A 6 -34.45 33.45 63.16
CA LEU A 6 -34.00 33.55 61.77
C LEU A 6 -33.99 32.22 61.01
N MET A 7 -34.38 32.25 59.73
CA MET A 7 -33.59 31.60 58.68
C MET A 7 -33.93 32.19 57.30
N VAL A 8 -33.20 33.22 56.88
CA VAL A 8 -33.15 33.62 55.47
C VAL A 8 -32.06 32.76 54.83
N VAL A 9 -32.46 31.69 54.16
CA VAL A 9 -31.57 30.90 53.31
C VAL A 9 -31.35 31.71 52.04
N ALA A 10 -30.23 32.44 51.98
CA ALA A 10 -29.76 33.01 50.73
C ALA A 10 -29.26 31.86 49.85
N LEU A 11 -30.08 31.47 48.86
CA LEU A 11 -29.72 30.52 47.83
C LEU A 11 -28.68 31.19 46.91
N VAL A 12 -27.40 31.01 47.23
CA VAL A 12 -26.31 31.38 46.30
C VAL A 12 -26.32 30.35 45.18
N CYS A 13 -27.04 30.64 44.10
CA CYS A 13 -26.88 29.94 42.83
C CYS A 13 -25.48 30.26 42.30
N SER A 14 -24.49 29.46 42.69
CA SER A 14 -23.20 29.39 42.00
C SER A 14 -23.48 28.90 40.59
N PHE A 15 -23.65 29.83 39.65
CA PHE A 15 -23.42 29.56 38.24
C PHE A 15 -21.94 29.18 38.10
N ALA A 16 -21.64 27.89 38.26
CA ALA A 16 -20.43 27.33 37.72
C ALA A 16 -20.57 27.47 36.20
N SER A 17 -20.04 28.57 35.67
CA SER A 17 -19.77 28.70 34.24
C SER A 17 -18.85 27.54 33.89
N ALA A 18 -19.43 26.44 33.42
CA ALA A 18 -18.70 25.44 32.66
C ALA A 18 -18.23 26.19 31.41
N THR A 19 -17.04 26.78 31.49
CA THR A 19 -16.27 27.13 30.30
C THR A 19 -16.06 25.80 29.59
N VAL A 20 -16.96 25.49 28.64
CA VAL A 20 -16.70 24.51 27.60
C VAL A 20 -15.47 25.06 26.89
N SER A 21 -14.29 24.61 27.33
CA SER A 21 -13.06 24.85 26.61
C SER A 21 -13.28 24.29 25.22
N ALA A 22 -13.31 25.16 24.21
CA ALA A 22 -13.35 24.72 22.83
C ALA A 22 -12.12 23.83 22.63
N GLN A 23 -12.34 22.52 22.48
CA GLN A 23 -11.25 21.57 22.29
C GLN A 23 -10.47 21.96 21.03
N GLU A 24 -9.15 22.07 21.17
CA GLU A 24 -8.27 22.42 20.05
C GLU A 24 -8.48 21.45 18.90
N THR A 25 -8.72 22.00 17.71
CA THR A 25 -8.95 21.21 16.49
C THR A 25 -7.68 21.23 15.65
N HIS A 26 -7.12 20.06 15.40
CA HIS A 26 -5.98 19.85 14.50
C HIS A 26 -6.50 19.44 13.12
N THR A 27 -6.15 20.20 12.08
CA THR A 27 -6.47 19.84 10.69
C THR A 27 -5.18 19.47 9.97
N LEU A 28 -5.00 18.19 9.71
CA LEU A 28 -3.88 17.65 8.94
C LEU A 28 -4.21 17.62 7.45
N ARG A 29 -3.19 17.73 6.61
CA ARG A 29 -3.27 17.63 5.15
C ARG A 29 -2.59 16.35 4.70
N LEU A 30 -3.32 15.52 3.97
CA LEU A 30 -2.81 14.30 3.34
C LEU A 30 -2.68 14.50 1.84
N ALA A 31 -1.50 14.21 1.28
CA ALA A 31 -1.30 14.09 -0.16
C ALA A 31 -1.30 12.61 -0.56
N GLU A 32 -2.00 12.25 -1.64
CA GLU A 32 -2.01 10.86 -2.13
C GLU A 32 -1.53 10.74 -3.58
N THR A 33 -0.80 9.67 -3.88
CA THR A 33 -0.29 9.39 -5.24
C THR A 33 -1.42 9.29 -6.27
N TRP A 34 -2.59 8.86 -5.83
CA TRP A 34 -3.70 8.43 -6.67
C TRP A 34 -4.48 9.60 -7.28
N GLY A 35 -5.32 9.29 -8.27
CA GLY A 35 -6.25 10.24 -8.85
C GLY A 35 -7.42 10.54 -7.90
N PRO A 36 -8.18 11.62 -8.15
CA PRO A 36 -9.40 11.86 -7.40
C PRO A 36 -10.36 10.67 -7.60
N ASN A 37 -10.99 10.21 -6.52
CA ASN A 37 -11.94 9.09 -6.53
C ASN A 37 -11.36 7.76 -7.03
N SER A 38 -10.04 7.54 -6.93
CA SER A 38 -9.46 6.23 -7.23
C SER A 38 -10.09 5.13 -6.35
N PRO A 39 -10.63 4.05 -6.95
CA PRO A 39 -11.21 2.93 -6.20
C PRO A 39 -10.18 2.29 -5.28
N ILE A 40 -10.64 1.77 -4.14
CA ILE A 40 -9.82 1.10 -3.12
C ILE A 40 -8.75 2.03 -2.54
N LEU A 41 -7.66 2.31 -3.27
CA LEU A 41 -6.54 3.13 -2.81
C LEU A 41 -6.93 4.53 -2.31
N GLY A 42 -7.80 5.22 -3.05
CA GLY A 42 -8.32 6.53 -2.65
C GLY A 42 -9.55 6.46 -1.75
N GLU A 43 -10.19 5.30 -1.62
CA GLU A 43 -11.28 5.07 -0.67
C GLU A 43 -10.72 4.79 0.73
N THR A 44 -9.59 4.09 0.81
CA THR A 44 -8.85 3.82 2.04
C THR A 44 -8.47 5.10 2.78
N THR A 45 -7.97 6.12 2.06
CA THR A 45 -7.63 7.41 2.68
C THR A 45 -8.85 8.15 3.20
N LYS A 46 -9.99 8.09 2.47
CA LYS A 46 -11.26 8.66 2.92
C LYS A 46 -11.79 7.95 4.16
N HIS A 47 -11.79 6.62 4.16
CA HIS A 47 -12.23 5.83 5.31
C HIS A 47 -11.36 6.11 6.54
N PHE A 48 -10.05 6.19 6.35
CA PHE A 48 -9.10 6.63 7.36
C PHE A 48 -9.45 8.02 7.94
N ALA A 49 -9.65 9.03 7.08
CA ALA A 49 -9.99 10.38 7.50
C ALA A 49 -11.30 10.42 8.31
N ASP A 50 -12.32 9.69 7.85
CA ASP A 50 -13.61 9.57 8.52
C ASP A 50 -13.48 8.92 9.91
N MET A 51 -12.68 7.85 10.03
CA MET A 51 -12.43 7.18 11.32
C MET A 51 -11.72 8.10 12.29
N VAL A 52 -10.70 8.83 11.83
CA VAL A 52 -9.96 9.80 12.64
C VAL A 52 -10.88 10.89 13.17
N GLU A 53 -11.74 11.46 12.33
CA GLU A 53 -12.68 12.51 12.74
C GLU A 53 -13.70 11.98 13.76
N LYS A 54 -14.26 10.79 13.52
CA LYS A 54 -15.24 10.15 14.42
C LYS A 54 -14.64 9.80 15.77
N MET A 55 -13.49 9.10 15.80
CA MET A 55 -12.85 8.68 17.06
C MET A 55 -12.33 9.85 17.89
N SER A 56 -11.92 10.94 17.24
CA SER A 56 -11.43 12.14 17.92
C SER A 56 -12.53 13.11 18.35
N ALA A 57 -13.80 12.80 18.05
CA ALA A 57 -14.94 13.70 18.22
C ALA A 57 -14.73 15.07 17.53
N GLY A 58 -14.13 15.05 16.33
CA GLY A 58 -13.86 16.25 15.53
C GLY A 58 -12.57 17.00 15.88
N ARG A 59 -11.82 16.58 16.91
CA ARG A 59 -10.54 17.21 17.30
C ARG A 59 -9.42 17.00 16.29
N LEU A 60 -9.48 15.94 15.52
CA LEU A 60 -8.52 15.65 14.47
C LEU A 60 -9.27 15.47 13.15
N LYS A 61 -8.91 16.28 12.15
CA LYS A 61 -9.48 16.20 10.80
C LYS A 61 -8.36 16.01 9.79
N VAL A 62 -8.66 15.28 8.71
CA VAL A 62 -7.70 15.05 7.62
C VAL A 62 -8.31 15.54 6.31
N ARG A 63 -7.70 16.56 5.69
CA ARG A 63 -8.03 17.00 4.34
C ARG A 63 -7.16 16.26 3.33
N ILE A 64 -7.78 15.58 2.37
CA ILE A 64 -7.09 14.81 1.35
C ILE A 64 -6.99 15.61 0.06
N ASP A 65 -5.77 15.72 -0.48
CA ASP A 65 -5.49 16.30 -1.78
C ASP A 65 -4.90 15.20 -2.69
N SER A 66 -5.64 14.80 -3.73
CA SER A 66 -5.19 13.82 -4.72
C SER A 66 -4.28 14.44 -5.79
N SER A 67 -3.70 13.61 -6.66
CA SER A 67 -2.71 14.03 -7.68
C SER A 67 -3.18 15.14 -8.62
N ASN A 68 -4.48 15.25 -8.89
CA ASN A 68 -5.03 16.36 -9.67
C ASN A 68 -4.92 17.71 -8.96
N LYS A 69 -4.75 17.76 -7.65
CA LYS A 69 -4.60 19.00 -6.87
C LYS A 69 -3.14 19.36 -6.63
N HIS A 70 -2.31 18.44 -6.17
CA HIS A 70 -0.88 18.72 -5.91
C HIS A 70 0.04 18.53 -7.12
N LYS A 71 -0.42 17.89 -8.21
CA LYS A 71 0.29 17.73 -9.49
C LYS A 71 1.63 16.99 -9.41
N ALA A 72 1.86 16.23 -8.34
CA ALA A 72 3.12 15.54 -8.07
C ALA A 72 2.87 14.12 -7.53
N PRO A 73 2.36 13.18 -8.36
CA PRO A 73 1.98 11.83 -7.90
C PRO A 73 3.13 11.05 -7.26
N PHE A 74 4.37 11.19 -7.74
CA PHE A 74 5.55 10.60 -7.11
C PHE A 74 6.28 11.52 -6.13
N GLY A 75 5.74 12.72 -5.87
CA GLY A 75 6.33 13.71 -4.96
C GLY A 75 5.93 13.56 -3.50
N ILE A 76 5.12 12.55 -3.13
CA ILE A 76 4.51 12.45 -1.79
C ILE A 76 5.58 12.39 -0.69
N PHE A 77 6.66 11.63 -0.88
CA PHE A 77 7.77 11.58 0.07
C PHE A 77 8.33 12.98 0.40
N ASP A 78 8.66 13.77 -0.63
CA ASP A 78 9.21 15.12 -0.44
C ASP A 78 8.19 16.09 0.15
N LEU A 79 6.93 15.99 -0.27
CA LEU A 79 5.84 16.80 0.26
C LEU A 79 5.66 16.60 1.77
N VAL A 80 5.73 15.37 2.26
CA VAL A 80 5.59 15.06 3.68
C VAL A 80 6.88 15.37 4.43
N ARG A 81 8.04 14.98 3.90
CA ARG A 81 9.36 15.25 4.52
C ARG A 81 9.56 16.74 4.79
N ASN A 82 9.18 17.58 3.84
CA ASN A 82 9.34 19.03 3.93
C ASN A 82 8.23 19.72 4.75
N GLY A 83 7.24 18.97 5.27
CA GLY A 83 6.11 19.51 6.03
C GLY A 83 5.11 20.33 5.19
N GLN A 84 5.19 20.22 3.85
CA GLN A 84 4.19 20.82 2.96
C GLN A 84 2.85 20.10 3.10
N TYR A 85 2.91 18.79 3.37
CA TYR A 85 1.80 17.97 3.83
C TYR A 85 2.19 17.29 5.14
N ASP A 86 1.20 17.02 5.96
CA ASP A 86 1.36 16.40 7.28
C ASP A 86 1.42 14.88 7.15
N LEU A 87 0.64 14.36 6.19
CA LEU A 87 0.48 12.94 5.90
C LEU A 87 0.66 12.68 4.39
N GLY A 88 1.01 11.44 4.06
CA GLY A 88 1.06 10.95 2.68
C GLY A 88 0.42 9.58 2.55
N HIS A 89 -0.19 9.27 1.41
CA HIS A 89 -0.60 7.90 1.07
C HIS A 89 -0.07 7.51 -0.31
N THR A 90 0.73 6.46 -0.36
CA THR A 90 1.61 6.13 -1.50
C THR A 90 2.12 4.70 -1.37
N ALA A 91 3.14 4.27 -2.10
CA ALA A 91 3.81 3.00 -1.89
C ALA A 91 5.32 3.20 -1.68
N SER A 92 5.88 2.47 -0.72
CA SER A 92 7.28 2.61 -0.28
C SER A 92 8.28 2.43 -1.43
N TYR A 93 8.02 1.45 -2.30
CA TYR A 93 8.90 1.11 -3.42
C TYR A 93 9.05 2.18 -4.51
N TYR A 94 8.23 3.25 -4.52
CA TYR A 94 8.36 4.34 -5.47
C TYR A 94 9.58 5.20 -5.16
N TYR A 95 10.11 5.10 -3.95
CA TYR A 95 11.22 5.91 -3.48
C TYR A 95 12.58 5.23 -3.62
N LYS A 96 12.70 4.13 -4.38
CA LYS A 96 13.96 3.39 -4.55
C LYS A 96 15.15 4.26 -4.98
N GLY A 97 14.90 5.32 -5.77
CA GLY A 97 15.94 6.26 -6.21
C GLY A 97 16.44 7.22 -5.12
N THR A 98 15.71 7.36 -4.02
CA THR A 98 16.07 8.22 -2.87
C THR A 98 16.42 7.39 -1.63
N ILE A 99 15.66 6.32 -1.40
CA ILE A 99 15.81 5.37 -0.30
C ILE A 99 15.75 3.96 -0.91
N PRO A 100 16.88 3.38 -1.34
CA PRO A 100 16.90 2.05 -1.96
C PRO A 100 16.19 0.98 -1.10
N ASN A 101 16.43 1.00 0.21
CA ASN A 101 15.82 0.06 1.17
C ASN A 101 14.29 0.22 1.32
N ALA A 102 13.68 1.28 0.80
CA ALA A 102 12.23 1.46 0.85
C ALA A 102 11.48 0.39 0.04
N MET A 103 12.11 -0.23 -0.97
CA MET A 103 11.47 -1.24 -1.83
C MET A 103 10.91 -2.42 -1.04
N TYR A 104 11.59 -2.83 0.01
CA TYR A 104 11.29 -4.05 0.76
C TYR A 104 10.03 -3.96 1.64
N PHE A 105 9.49 -2.76 1.85
CA PHE A 105 8.32 -2.52 2.71
C PHE A 105 7.00 -2.36 1.95
N THR A 106 7.02 -2.42 0.61
CA THR A 106 5.77 -2.63 -0.14
C THR A 106 5.58 -4.12 -0.35
N THR A 107 6.49 -4.77 -1.08
CA THR A 107 6.51 -6.22 -1.27
C THR A 107 7.81 -6.63 -1.98
N VAL A 108 8.08 -7.93 -2.04
CA VAL A 108 9.25 -8.50 -2.73
C VAL A 108 8.77 -9.64 -3.63
N PRO A 109 9.28 -9.77 -4.87
CA PRO A 109 8.94 -10.89 -5.74
C PRO A 109 9.17 -12.24 -5.07
N PHE A 110 8.24 -13.18 -5.28
CA PHE A 110 8.21 -14.49 -4.61
C PHE A 110 8.19 -14.43 -3.06
N GLY A 111 7.86 -13.27 -2.50
CA GLY A 111 7.82 -12.99 -1.07
C GLY A 111 6.55 -13.48 -0.37
N MET A 112 6.19 -12.76 0.70
CA MET A 112 5.07 -13.06 1.59
C MET A 112 3.72 -12.67 0.98
N LEU A 113 2.68 -13.47 1.27
CA LEU A 113 1.28 -13.09 1.04
C LEU A 113 0.83 -12.07 2.10
N ALA A 114 -0.28 -11.37 1.87
CA ALA A 114 -0.78 -10.34 2.80
C ALA A 114 -0.87 -10.80 4.28
N PRO A 115 -1.46 -11.96 4.63
CA PRO A 115 -1.52 -12.40 6.03
C PRO A 115 -0.13 -12.65 6.65
N GLU A 116 0.79 -13.21 5.85
CA GLU A 116 2.17 -13.47 6.26
C GLU A 116 2.93 -12.16 6.48
N GLN A 117 2.76 -11.20 5.59
CA GLN A 117 3.43 -9.90 5.64
C GLN A 117 2.89 -9.03 6.78
N TYR A 118 1.58 -9.04 7.05
CA TYR A 118 1.03 -8.39 8.24
C TYR A 118 1.58 -8.99 9.54
N ALA A 119 1.71 -10.31 9.60
CA ALA A 119 2.35 -10.98 10.73
C ALA A 119 3.82 -10.57 10.87
N TRP A 120 4.54 -10.42 9.76
CA TRP A 120 5.92 -9.91 9.77
C TRP A 120 6.01 -8.45 10.26
N PHE A 121 5.17 -7.56 9.72
CA PHE A 121 5.16 -6.16 10.15
C PHE A 121 4.94 -6.05 11.66
N TYR A 122 3.86 -6.63 12.18
CA TYR A 122 3.43 -6.36 13.55
C TYR A 122 4.00 -7.31 14.60
N TYR A 123 4.52 -8.47 14.21
CA TYR A 123 5.03 -9.49 15.14
C TYR A 123 6.36 -10.12 14.71
N GLY A 124 6.90 -9.74 13.55
CA GLY A 124 8.16 -10.26 12.99
C GLY A 124 9.29 -9.25 12.90
N GLY A 125 9.12 -8.04 13.43
CA GLY A 125 10.13 -6.98 13.41
C GLY A 125 10.07 -6.05 12.19
N GLY A 126 9.09 -6.23 11.29
CA GLY A 126 9.00 -5.44 10.05
C GLY A 126 8.70 -3.97 10.30
N MET A 127 7.88 -3.64 11.32
CA MET A 127 7.60 -2.23 11.68
C MET A 127 8.85 -1.50 12.15
N GLU A 128 9.68 -2.14 12.97
CA GLU A 128 10.92 -1.57 13.51
C GLU A 128 11.94 -1.33 12.39
N LEU A 129 12.10 -2.30 11.50
CA LEU A 129 12.96 -2.18 10.31
C LEU A 129 12.48 -1.05 9.39
N MET A 130 11.16 -0.93 9.20
CA MET A 130 10.59 0.16 8.42
C MET A 130 10.87 1.53 9.05
N GLN A 131 10.71 1.68 10.38
CA GLN A 131 11.06 2.95 11.03
C GLN A 131 12.54 3.27 10.90
N LYS A 132 13.44 2.28 11.04
CA LYS A 132 14.89 2.47 10.88
C LYS A 132 15.26 3.05 9.50
N VAL A 133 14.48 2.73 8.46
CA VAL A 133 14.67 3.27 7.11
C VAL A 133 14.12 4.70 6.96
N TYR A 134 13.00 5.02 7.59
CA TYR A 134 12.30 6.31 7.40
C TYR A 134 12.69 7.40 8.41
N GLU A 135 13.12 7.04 9.63
CA GLU A 135 13.51 7.97 10.70
C GLU A 135 14.61 8.96 10.30
N PRO A 136 15.68 8.58 9.55
CA PRO A 136 16.70 9.54 9.10
C PRO A 136 16.15 10.68 8.23
N TYR A 137 14.93 10.52 7.69
CA TYR A 137 14.25 11.51 6.86
C TYR A 137 13.19 12.30 7.63
N GLY A 138 13.08 12.13 8.95
CA GLY A 138 12.06 12.79 9.76
C GLY A 138 10.64 12.33 9.42
N LEU A 139 10.50 11.05 9.06
CA LEU A 139 9.24 10.43 8.66
C LEU A 139 8.94 9.20 9.51
N LEU A 140 7.68 9.02 9.84
CA LEU A 140 7.14 7.74 10.28
C LEU A 140 6.41 7.10 9.10
N SER A 141 6.59 5.80 8.90
CA SER A 141 5.88 5.04 7.87
C SER A 141 5.00 3.96 8.51
N PHE A 142 3.82 3.72 7.96
CA PHE A 142 2.88 2.71 8.45
C PHE A 142 2.28 1.94 7.29
N PRO A 143 1.93 0.65 7.46
CA PRO A 143 1.08 -0.07 6.52
C PRO A 143 -0.18 0.75 6.23
N GLY A 144 -0.49 0.93 4.95
CA GLY A 144 -1.57 1.75 4.43
C GLY A 144 -2.62 0.96 3.65
N GLY A 145 -2.39 -0.33 3.45
CA GLY A 145 -3.35 -1.27 2.90
C GLY A 145 -2.72 -2.27 1.96
N ASN A 146 -3.13 -3.53 2.08
CA ASN A 146 -2.64 -4.58 1.18
C ASN A 146 -3.61 -4.77 0.00
N THR A 147 -3.07 -4.94 -1.20
CA THR A 147 -3.89 -5.29 -2.37
C THR A 147 -4.20 -6.79 -2.44
N GLY A 148 -3.56 -7.60 -1.60
CA GLY A 148 -3.44 -9.04 -1.84
C GLY A 148 -2.43 -9.33 -2.95
N ASN A 149 -2.48 -10.56 -3.46
CA ASN A 149 -1.62 -10.99 -4.55
C ASN A 149 -2.08 -10.33 -5.86
N GLN A 150 -1.15 -9.64 -6.52
CA GLN A 150 -1.42 -8.93 -7.76
C GLN A 150 -1.29 -9.82 -8.99
N MET A 151 -1.82 -9.33 -10.11
CA MET A 151 -1.68 -9.97 -11.42
C MET A 151 -0.33 -9.59 -12.05
N GLY A 152 0.21 -10.46 -12.90
CA GLY A 152 1.49 -10.27 -13.60
C GLY A 152 1.45 -9.20 -14.69
N GLY A 153 0.25 -8.70 -15.00
CA GLY A 153 0.03 -7.56 -15.87
C GLY A 153 -0.67 -7.88 -17.19
N TRP A 154 -0.87 -6.80 -17.95
CA TRP A 154 -1.51 -6.74 -19.25
C TRP A 154 -0.47 -6.68 -20.36
N PHE A 155 -0.57 -7.59 -21.32
CA PHE A 155 0.38 -7.72 -22.43
C PHE A 155 -0.34 -7.69 -23.78
N ASN A 156 0.26 -6.99 -24.74
CA ASN A 156 -0.20 -6.99 -26.14
C ASN A 156 0.15 -8.29 -26.88
N LYS A 157 1.19 -9.00 -26.43
CA LYS A 157 1.68 -10.27 -26.99
C LYS A 157 1.90 -11.29 -25.88
N GLU A 158 1.78 -12.57 -26.22
CA GLU A 158 2.11 -13.64 -25.28
C GLU A 158 3.62 -13.71 -25.02
N ILE A 159 3.97 -14.02 -23.78
CA ILE A 159 5.31 -14.41 -23.35
C ILE A 159 5.36 -15.94 -23.34
N ASN A 160 6.07 -16.53 -24.29
CA ASN A 160 6.24 -17.98 -24.46
C ASN A 160 7.64 -18.46 -24.06
N SER A 161 8.62 -17.55 -24.00
CA SER A 161 10.00 -17.85 -23.63
C SER A 161 10.72 -16.62 -23.06
N LEU A 162 11.96 -16.79 -22.61
CA LEU A 162 12.81 -15.68 -22.17
C LEU A 162 13.16 -14.69 -23.30
N GLU A 163 13.13 -15.12 -24.56
CA GLU A 163 13.41 -14.23 -25.70
C GLU A 163 12.33 -13.15 -25.83
N ASP A 164 11.08 -13.47 -25.50
CA ASP A 164 9.96 -12.53 -25.59
C ASP A 164 10.06 -11.38 -24.55
N LEU A 165 10.90 -11.53 -23.52
CA LEU A 165 11.19 -10.48 -22.56
C LEU A 165 12.19 -9.43 -23.09
N LYS A 166 13.04 -9.81 -24.05
CA LYS A 166 14.11 -8.92 -24.52
C LYS A 166 13.56 -7.75 -25.32
N GLY A 167 13.85 -6.55 -24.85
CA GLY A 167 13.39 -5.30 -25.45
C GLY A 167 11.91 -5.00 -25.23
N LEU A 168 11.17 -5.85 -24.49
CA LEU A 168 9.80 -5.58 -24.10
C LEU A 168 9.75 -4.28 -23.29
N LYS A 169 8.95 -3.30 -23.69
CA LYS A 169 8.79 -2.07 -22.92
C LYS A 169 7.69 -2.29 -21.89
N MET A 170 8.04 -2.42 -20.62
CA MET A 170 7.08 -2.71 -19.57
C MET A 170 7.08 -1.64 -18.49
N ARG A 171 5.89 -1.23 -18.05
CA ARG A 171 5.75 -0.52 -16.78
C ARG A 171 5.67 -1.55 -15.65
N THR A 172 6.67 -1.56 -14.76
CA THR A 172 6.69 -2.35 -13.52
C THR A 172 7.57 -1.67 -12.46
N PRO A 173 7.07 -1.43 -11.22
CA PRO A 173 7.78 -0.68 -10.19
C PRO A 173 8.66 -1.59 -9.32
N GLY A 174 9.29 -0.97 -8.32
CA GLY A 174 9.99 -1.65 -7.24
C GLY A 174 11.09 -2.60 -7.70
N PHE A 175 11.25 -3.69 -6.95
CA PHE A 175 12.27 -4.72 -7.17
C PHE A 175 11.93 -5.64 -8.36
N ALA A 176 10.65 -5.79 -8.67
CA ALA A 176 10.18 -6.50 -9.87
C ALA A 176 10.77 -5.89 -11.14
N GLY A 177 10.82 -4.55 -11.22
CA GLY A 177 11.46 -3.85 -12.32
C GLY A 177 12.96 -4.09 -12.44
N GLU A 178 13.69 -4.27 -11.34
CA GLU A 178 15.12 -4.63 -11.38
C GLU A 178 15.30 -6.05 -11.94
N VAL A 179 14.47 -7.00 -11.48
CA VAL A 179 14.48 -8.38 -11.97
C VAL A 179 14.15 -8.47 -13.46
N MET A 180 13.11 -7.77 -13.91
CA MET A 180 12.73 -7.74 -15.33
C MET A 180 13.81 -7.07 -16.19
N SER A 181 14.46 -6.02 -15.68
CA SER A 181 15.56 -5.34 -16.40
C SER A 181 16.75 -6.26 -16.62
N GLU A 182 17.13 -7.07 -15.64
CA GLU A 182 18.21 -8.07 -15.77
C GLU A 182 17.90 -9.15 -16.82
N LEU A 183 16.62 -9.40 -17.11
CA LEU A 183 16.17 -10.33 -18.16
C LEU A 183 15.94 -9.63 -19.52
N GLY A 184 16.33 -8.36 -19.64
CA GLY A 184 16.32 -7.62 -20.91
C GLY A 184 15.07 -6.81 -21.18
N VAL A 185 14.14 -6.69 -20.23
CA VAL A 185 12.96 -5.84 -20.34
C VAL A 185 13.36 -4.37 -20.21
N ALA A 186 12.86 -3.51 -21.09
CA ALA A 186 13.01 -2.06 -20.98
C ALA A 186 11.97 -1.51 -19.99
N VAL A 187 12.34 -1.50 -18.71
CA VAL A 187 11.44 -1.07 -17.63
C VAL A 187 11.31 0.44 -17.57
N THR A 188 10.07 0.92 -17.42
CA THR A 188 9.74 2.32 -17.18
C THR A 188 8.86 2.46 -15.94
N ASN A 189 8.96 3.59 -15.24
CA ASN A 189 8.06 3.91 -14.14
C ASN A 189 7.18 5.09 -14.55
N LEU A 190 5.88 4.87 -14.59
CA LEU A 190 4.87 5.88 -14.95
C LEU A 190 3.83 5.99 -13.83
N PRO A 191 3.33 7.21 -13.55
CA PRO A 191 2.28 7.39 -12.57
C PRO A 191 0.96 6.80 -13.06
N PRO A 192 0.02 6.46 -12.16
CA PRO A 192 -1.19 5.71 -12.50
C PRO A 192 -2.03 6.39 -13.60
N GLY A 193 -2.15 7.72 -13.56
CA GLY A 193 -2.94 8.50 -14.53
C GLY A 193 -2.39 8.50 -15.96
N GLU A 194 -1.17 8.01 -16.19
CA GLU A 194 -0.54 7.97 -17.51
C GLU A 194 -0.53 6.57 -18.14
N LEU A 195 -0.86 5.52 -17.37
CA LEU A 195 -0.72 4.12 -17.77
C LEU A 195 -1.53 3.78 -19.03
N TYR A 196 -2.82 4.10 -19.04
CA TYR A 196 -3.69 3.79 -20.18
C TYR A 196 -3.18 4.46 -21.47
N THR A 197 -2.85 5.75 -21.38
CA THR A 197 -2.39 6.52 -22.55
C THR A 197 -1.04 6.03 -23.05
N ALA A 198 -0.13 5.63 -22.15
CA ALA A 198 1.16 5.06 -22.52
C ALA A 198 1.02 3.72 -23.25
N LEU A 199 0.10 2.87 -22.80
CA LEU A 199 -0.22 1.61 -23.48
C LEU A 199 -0.88 1.85 -24.83
N GLU A 200 -1.87 2.75 -24.89
CA GLU A 200 -2.61 3.09 -26.12
C GLU A 200 -1.69 3.64 -27.23
N ARG A 201 -0.71 4.47 -26.84
CA ARG A 201 0.23 5.07 -27.78
C ARG A 201 1.42 4.17 -28.14
N GLY A 202 1.52 2.98 -27.53
CA GLY A 202 2.67 2.08 -27.72
C GLY A 202 3.98 2.63 -27.15
N THR A 203 3.91 3.56 -26.19
CA THR A 203 5.08 3.97 -25.39
C THR A 203 5.59 2.79 -24.57
N ILE A 204 4.66 1.97 -24.07
CA ILE A 204 4.91 0.67 -23.42
C ILE A 204 4.09 -0.41 -24.14
N ASP A 205 4.63 -1.64 -24.15
CA ASP A 205 4.02 -2.82 -24.78
C ASP A 205 3.27 -3.69 -23.75
N ALA A 206 3.59 -3.51 -22.47
CA ALA A 206 2.98 -4.19 -21.35
C ALA A 206 3.00 -3.30 -20.10
N LEU A 207 2.12 -3.59 -19.15
CA LEU A 207 2.16 -2.99 -17.82
C LEU A 207 1.60 -3.95 -16.78
N GLU A 208 2.07 -3.84 -15.56
CA GLU A 208 1.33 -4.32 -14.40
C GLU A 208 0.75 -3.12 -13.63
N TRP A 209 -0.32 -3.38 -12.88
CA TRP A 209 -0.94 -2.36 -12.03
C TRP A 209 -1.34 -2.91 -10.67
N VAL A 210 -2.45 -3.68 -10.56
CA VAL A 210 -2.80 -4.35 -9.30
C VAL A 210 -3.52 -5.68 -9.56
N ALA A 211 -4.82 -5.64 -9.82
CA ALA A 211 -5.72 -6.78 -9.77
C ALA A 211 -7.04 -6.37 -10.45
N PRO A 212 -7.96 -7.31 -10.74
CA PRO A 212 -9.18 -7.02 -11.49
C PRO A 212 -9.95 -5.77 -11.00
N ALA A 213 -10.06 -5.56 -9.69
CA ALA A 213 -10.79 -4.42 -9.11
C ALA A 213 -10.26 -3.05 -9.52
N LEU A 214 -8.94 -2.92 -9.68
CA LEU A 214 -8.29 -1.65 -10.04
C LEU A 214 -7.88 -1.58 -11.50
N ASP A 215 -7.64 -2.72 -12.14
CA ASP A 215 -7.23 -2.79 -13.54
C ASP A 215 -8.43 -2.57 -14.48
N PHE A 216 -9.60 -3.13 -14.13
CA PHE A 216 -10.77 -3.08 -14.99
C PHE A 216 -11.28 -1.65 -15.22
N PRO A 217 -11.42 -0.78 -14.19
CA PRO A 217 -11.78 0.62 -14.40
C PRO A 217 -10.74 1.43 -15.20
N MET A 218 -9.49 0.96 -15.27
CA MET A 218 -8.42 1.63 -16.01
C MET A 218 -8.47 1.35 -17.52
N GLY A 219 -9.23 0.34 -17.96
CA GLY A 219 -9.47 0.11 -19.40
C GLY A 219 -8.38 -0.65 -20.14
N PHE A 220 -7.37 -1.21 -19.46
CA PHE A 220 -6.22 -1.85 -20.12
C PHE A 220 -6.62 -3.00 -21.07
N HIS A 221 -7.68 -3.71 -20.72
CA HIS A 221 -8.28 -4.80 -21.50
C HIS A 221 -8.78 -4.38 -22.89
N GLN A 222 -8.97 -3.08 -23.14
CA GLN A 222 -9.34 -2.55 -24.45
C GLN A 222 -8.17 -2.54 -25.43
N ILE A 223 -6.93 -2.59 -24.92
CA ILE A 223 -5.70 -2.47 -25.71
C ILE A 223 -4.92 -3.80 -25.66
N ALA A 224 -4.73 -4.35 -24.46
CA ALA A 224 -3.99 -5.57 -24.20
C ALA A 224 -4.94 -6.73 -23.86
N LYS A 225 -4.73 -7.90 -24.45
CA LYS A 225 -5.66 -9.05 -24.34
C LYS A 225 -5.17 -10.14 -23.38
N TYR A 226 -3.87 -10.21 -23.12
CA TYR A 226 -3.31 -11.25 -22.28
C TYR A 226 -3.11 -10.73 -20.87
N TYR A 227 -3.75 -11.38 -19.91
CA TYR A 227 -3.70 -11.01 -18.50
C TYR A 227 -3.03 -12.12 -17.70
N TYR A 228 -1.81 -11.86 -17.23
CA TYR A 228 -0.95 -12.88 -16.63
C TYR A 228 -1.17 -13.02 -15.13
N SER A 229 -1.07 -14.24 -14.59
CA SER A 229 -0.91 -14.45 -13.14
C SER A 229 0.37 -13.80 -12.62
N GLY A 230 0.32 -13.29 -11.39
CA GLY A 230 1.45 -12.60 -10.77
C GLY A 230 2.48 -13.51 -10.11
N TRP A 231 3.62 -12.90 -9.85
CA TRP A 231 4.77 -13.46 -9.11
C TRP A 231 5.51 -12.36 -8.34
N GLN A 232 5.34 -11.12 -8.79
CA GLN A 232 6.15 -9.96 -8.47
C GLN A 232 5.66 -9.16 -7.26
N GLU A 233 4.34 -9.16 -7.02
CA GLU A 233 3.70 -8.43 -5.91
C GLU A 233 2.70 -9.33 -5.15
N PRO A 234 3.16 -10.31 -4.35
CA PRO A 234 2.32 -11.31 -3.67
C PRO A 234 1.47 -10.76 -2.51
N GLY A 235 1.78 -9.56 -2.04
CA GLY A 235 1.04 -8.82 -1.04
C GLY A 235 1.56 -7.40 -1.04
N ALA A 236 1.08 -6.55 -1.95
CA ALA A 236 1.58 -5.18 -2.04
C ALA A 236 0.96 -4.32 -0.93
N GLU A 237 1.77 -3.96 0.06
CA GLU A 237 1.39 -3.03 1.12
C GLU A 237 1.69 -1.59 0.66
N VAL A 238 0.64 -0.80 0.42
CA VAL A 238 0.78 0.65 0.29
C VAL A 238 1.05 1.25 1.68
N GLN A 239 1.45 2.52 1.75
CA GLN A 239 1.93 3.12 2.99
C GLN A 239 1.24 4.44 3.30
N PHE A 240 1.03 4.68 4.59
CA PHE A 240 0.89 6.01 5.14
C PHE A 240 2.27 6.55 5.54
N LEU A 241 2.55 7.79 5.16
CA LEU A 241 3.68 8.58 5.68
C LEU A 241 3.15 9.63 6.64
N VAL A 242 3.90 9.88 7.71
CA VAL A 242 3.62 10.96 8.65
C VAL A 242 4.87 11.80 8.86
N ASN A 243 4.75 13.12 8.75
CA ASN A 243 5.83 14.01 9.11
C ASN A 243 6.08 13.92 10.63
N GLN A 244 7.29 13.59 11.05
CA GLN A 244 7.61 13.33 12.46
C GLN A 244 7.33 14.55 13.35
N LYS A 245 7.66 15.76 12.89
CA LYS A 245 7.37 17.00 13.65
C LYS A 245 5.88 17.25 13.81
N THR A 246 5.07 16.77 12.88
CA THR A 246 3.60 16.86 12.99
C THR A 246 3.08 15.84 13.98
N TRP A 247 3.58 14.61 13.92
CA TRP A 247 3.27 13.58 14.91
C TRP A 247 3.56 14.05 16.34
N GLU A 248 4.76 14.58 16.59
CA GLU A 248 5.21 15.05 17.91
C GLU A 248 4.38 16.20 18.50
N LYS A 249 3.67 16.96 17.66
CA LYS A 249 2.78 18.04 18.11
C LYS A 249 1.40 17.56 18.52
N LEU A 250 1.00 16.36 18.11
CA LEU A 250 -0.30 15.81 18.47
C LEU A 250 -0.28 15.34 19.92
N PRO A 251 -1.33 15.60 20.71
CA PRO A 251 -1.58 14.92 21.97
C PRO A 251 -1.53 13.40 21.82
N ALA A 252 -1.07 12.69 22.86
CA ALA A 252 -0.85 11.25 22.82
C ALA A 252 -2.11 10.44 22.46
N ASP A 253 -3.29 10.89 22.86
CA ASP A 253 -4.56 10.25 22.48
C ASP A 253 -4.88 10.42 20.99
N LEU A 254 -4.55 11.58 20.40
CA LEU A 254 -4.71 11.81 18.96
C LEU A 254 -3.65 11.07 18.13
N GLN A 255 -2.43 10.92 18.64
CA GLN A 255 -1.41 10.06 18.03
C GLN A 255 -1.90 8.61 17.97
N GLU A 256 -2.48 8.10 19.06
CA GLU A 256 -3.00 6.74 19.11
C GLU A 256 -4.21 6.54 18.19
N ILE A 257 -5.14 7.50 18.15
CA ILE A 257 -6.26 7.49 17.19
C ILE A 257 -5.73 7.44 15.76
N LEU A 258 -4.73 8.25 15.42
CA LEU A 258 -4.12 8.27 14.09
C LEU A 258 -3.49 6.91 13.76
N ARG A 259 -2.70 6.34 14.69
CA ARG A 259 -2.04 5.03 14.55
C ARG A 259 -3.03 3.90 14.30
N VAL A 260 -4.09 3.85 15.11
CA VAL A 260 -5.12 2.81 15.05
C VAL A 260 -5.94 2.98 13.77
N ALA A 261 -6.31 4.20 13.39
CA ALA A 261 -7.05 4.45 12.15
C ALA A 261 -6.26 4.02 10.91
N MET A 262 -4.95 4.31 10.85
CA MET A 262 -4.09 3.85 9.73
C MET A 262 -4.06 2.32 9.66
N ARG A 263 -3.84 1.64 10.80
CA ARG A 263 -3.84 0.18 10.85
C ARG A 263 -5.19 -0.41 10.42
N THR A 264 -6.30 0.11 10.92
CA THR A 264 -7.64 -0.39 10.58
C THR A 264 -7.93 -0.18 9.09
N ALA A 265 -7.65 1.02 8.56
CA ALA A 265 -7.85 1.32 7.15
C ALA A 265 -7.01 0.40 6.25
N ALA A 266 -5.78 0.06 6.66
CA ALA A 266 -4.93 -0.86 5.92
C ALA A 266 -5.53 -2.28 5.83
N TYR A 267 -5.97 -2.84 6.96
CA TYR A 267 -6.61 -4.17 6.97
C TYR A 267 -7.94 -4.18 6.21
N ASP A 268 -8.75 -3.12 6.33
CA ASP A 268 -10.00 -3.00 5.60
C ASP A 268 -9.76 -2.92 4.08
N MET A 269 -8.67 -2.26 3.65
CA MET A 269 -8.29 -2.23 2.24
C MET A 269 -8.00 -3.64 1.70
N TYR A 270 -7.36 -4.50 2.49
CA TYR A 270 -7.12 -5.90 2.08
C TYR A 270 -8.42 -6.68 1.92
N ALA A 271 -9.34 -6.57 2.88
CA ALA A 271 -10.65 -7.21 2.80
C ALA A 271 -11.43 -6.72 1.57
N LYS A 272 -11.43 -5.40 1.35
CA LYS A 272 -12.10 -4.78 0.20
C LYS A 272 -11.46 -5.16 -1.13
N SER A 273 -10.13 -5.18 -1.22
CA SER A 273 -9.41 -5.60 -2.43
C SER A 273 -9.75 -7.04 -2.81
N THR A 274 -9.88 -7.92 -1.81
CA THR A 274 -10.28 -9.32 -2.00
C THR A 274 -11.70 -9.43 -2.53
N ASN A 275 -12.67 -8.75 -1.89
CA ASN A 275 -14.06 -8.74 -2.33
C ASN A 275 -14.20 -8.21 -3.77
N ASP A 276 -13.72 -6.98 -3.98
CA ASP A 276 -13.97 -6.26 -5.23
C ASP A 276 -13.23 -6.90 -6.41
N SER A 277 -12.10 -7.58 -6.16
CA SER A 277 -11.39 -8.29 -7.24
C SER A 277 -12.12 -9.54 -7.67
N SER A 278 -12.83 -10.21 -6.77
CA SER A 278 -13.70 -11.34 -7.11
C SER A 278 -14.82 -10.86 -8.05
N ASP A 279 -15.53 -9.81 -7.65
CA ASP A 279 -16.64 -9.25 -8.42
C ASP A 279 -16.17 -8.72 -9.79
N ALA A 280 -15.04 -7.99 -9.81
CA ALA A 280 -14.49 -7.43 -11.04
C ALA A 280 -13.98 -8.51 -12.01
N TRP A 281 -13.43 -9.62 -11.51
CA TRP A 281 -12.98 -10.72 -12.36
C TRP A 281 -14.15 -11.39 -13.09
N ASP A 282 -15.25 -11.66 -12.38
CA ASP A 282 -16.45 -12.25 -12.99
C ASP A 282 -17.05 -11.33 -14.03
N ARG A 283 -17.20 -10.05 -13.70
CA ARG A 283 -17.67 -9.05 -14.66
C ARG A 283 -16.75 -8.90 -15.87
N MET A 284 -15.44 -8.90 -15.69
CA MET A 284 -14.50 -8.74 -16.80
C MET A 284 -14.57 -9.93 -17.77
N LYS A 285 -14.75 -11.17 -17.27
CA LYS A 285 -14.96 -12.35 -18.12
C LYS A 285 -16.27 -12.26 -18.91
N GLU A 286 -17.34 -11.73 -18.30
CA GLU A 286 -18.64 -11.55 -18.95
C GLU A 286 -18.60 -10.45 -20.02
N ASP A 287 -18.12 -9.26 -19.66
CA ASP A 287 -18.12 -8.07 -20.51
C ASP A 287 -17.06 -8.16 -21.63
N TYR A 288 -15.94 -8.87 -21.38
CA TYR A 288 -14.79 -8.95 -22.28
C TYR A 288 -14.26 -10.38 -22.44
N PRO A 289 -15.01 -11.27 -23.10
CA PRO A 289 -14.63 -12.69 -23.25
C PRO A 289 -13.35 -12.92 -24.08
N ASN A 290 -12.82 -11.87 -24.71
CA ASN A 290 -11.55 -11.92 -25.45
C ASN A 290 -10.32 -11.72 -24.55
N VAL A 291 -10.49 -11.30 -23.30
CA VAL A 291 -9.41 -11.26 -22.32
C VAL A 291 -9.02 -12.69 -21.98
N THR A 292 -7.76 -13.04 -22.21
CA THR A 292 -7.24 -14.38 -21.98
C THR A 292 -6.33 -14.39 -20.77
N HIS A 293 -6.72 -15.14 -19.74
CA HIS A 293 -5.85 -15.43 -18.61
C HIS A 293 -4.67 -16.29 -19.06
N LYS A 294 -3.47 -15.93 -18.61
CA LYS A 294 -2.24 -16.65 -18.92
C LYS A 294 -1.42 -16.86 -17.65
N VAL A 295 -0.56 -17.87 -17.70
CA VAL A 295 0.50 -18.09 -16.72
C VAL A 295 1.82 -18.06 -17.48
N PHE A 296 2.86 -17.45 -16.91
CA PHE A 296 4.18 -17.48 -17.52
C PHE A 296 4.67 -18.92 -17.63
N PRO A 297 5.37 -19.28 -18.71
CA PRO A 297 6.01 -20.59 -18.85
C PRO A 297 6.93 -20.91 -17.66
N PRO A 298 7.06 -22.19 -17.25
CA PRO A 298 7.90 -22.57 -16.11
C PRO A 298 9.34 -22.06 -16.21
N GLU A 299 9.95 -22.12 -17.39
CA GLU A 299 11.30 -21.60 -17.67
C GLU A 299 11.43 -20.09 -17.41
N VAL A 300 10.37 -19.31 -17.67
CA VAL A 300 10.34 -17.87 -17.40
C VAL A 300 10.23 -17.64 -15.90
N ILE A 301 9.34 -18.38 -15.21
CA ILE A 301 9.19 -18.30 -13.76
C ILE A 301 10.48 -18.68 -13.03
N ASP A 302 11.19 -19.71 -13.49
CA ASP A 302 12.45 -20.14 -12.89
C ASP A 302 13.55 -19.07 -13.05
N ALA A 303 13.70 -18.50 -14.24
CA ALA A 303 14.65 -17.40 -14.47
C ALA A 303 14.33 -16.15 -13.63
N LEU A 304 13.04 -15.81 -13.49
CA LEU A 304 12.59 -14.70 -12.63
C LEU A 304 12.94 -14.96 -11.17
N ARG A 305 12.74 -16.19 -10.69
CA ARG A 305 13.05 -16.59 -9.31
C ARG A 305 14.54 -16.57 -9.03
N GLU A 306 15.34 -17.18 -9.90
CA GLU A 306 16.80 -17.19 -9.80
C GLU A 306 17.38 -15.78 -9.81
N THR A 307 16.90 -14.92 -10.71
CA THR A 307 17.31 -13.52 -10.80
C THR A 307 16.93 -12.75 -9.54
N THR A 308 15.71 -12.96 -9.02
CA THR A 308 15.28 -12.36 -7.75
C THR A 308 16.23 -12.73 -6.62
N HIS A 309 16.54 -14.02 -6.44
CA HIS A 309 17.44 -14.48 -5.38
C HIS A 309 18.84 -13.90 -5.51
N ARG A 310 19.40 -13.91 -6.73
CA ARG A 310 20.72 -13.35 -7.01
C ARG A 310 20.77 -11.85 -6.70
N LEU A 311 19.79 -11.07 -7.14
CA LEU A 311 19.76 -9.63 -6.90
C LEU A 311 19.61 -9.33 -5.40
N LEU A 312 18.73 -10.03 -4.68
CA LEU A 312 18.58 -9.85 -3.23
C LEU A 312 19.90 -10.13 -2.49
N GLN A 313 20.61 -11.18 -2.90
CA GLN A 313 21.94 -11.47 -2.34
C GLN A 313 22.93 -10.32 -2.63
N GLN A 314 22.97 -9.84 -3.87
CA GLN A 314 23.85 -8.72 -4.24
C GLN A 314 23.56 -7.45 -3.44
N GLU A 315 22.28 -7.11 -3.21
CA GLU A 315 21.91 -5.96 -2.39
C GLU A 315 22.28 -6.16 -0.91
N ALA A 316 22.08 -7.36 -0.37
CA ALA A 316 22.51 -7.72 0.99
C ALA A 316 24.05 -7.68 1.17
N GLU A 317 24.83 -7.89 0.11
CA GLU A 317 26.29 -7.78 0.16
C GLU A 317 26.78 -6.32 0.12
N LYS A 318 26.00 -5.41 -0.46
CA LYS A 318 26.37 -3.99 -0.63
C LYS A 318 26.02 -3.10 0.56
N ASP A 319 24.91 -3.37 1.25
CA ASP A 319 24.40 -2.52 2.32
C ASP A 319 24.05 -3.34 3.58
N PRO A 320 24.68 -3.08 4.74
CA PRO A 320 24.35 -3.74 6.00
C PRO A 320 22.88 -3.63 6.41
N LEU A 321 22.23 -2.50 6.14
CA LEU A 321 20.81 -2.32 6.45
C LEU A 321 19.93 -3.13 5.48
N ALA A 322 20.28 -3.15 4.20
CA ALA A 322 19.63 -4.04 3.23
C ALA A 322 19.79 -5.50 3.65
N LYS A 323 20.99 -5.91 4.09
CA LYS A 323 21.24 -7.26 4.60
C LYS A 323 20.34 -7.62 5.75
N GLU A 324 20.21 -6.74 6.73
CA GLU A 324 19.36 -6.93 7.90
C GLU A 324 17.88 -7.10 7.50
N ILE A 325 17.39 -6.23 6.61
CA ILE A 325 16.00 -6.27 6.12
C ILE A 325 15.74 -7.54 5.31
N ILE A 326 16.59 -7.85 4.33
CA ILE A 326 16.43 -9.00 3.44
C ILE A 326 16.51 -10.30 4.25
N THR A 327 17.45 -10.40 5.19
CA THR A 327 17.56 -11.58 6.08
C THR A 327 16.30 -11.73 6.92
N SER A 328 15.78 -10.64 7.52
CA SER A 328 14.53 -10.67 8.28
C SER A 328 13.35 -11.18 7.44
N ILE A 329 13.20 -10.66 6.22
CA ILE A 329 12.14 -11.09 5.29
C ILE A 329 12.28 -12.57 4.93
N GLN A 330 13.49 -13.03 4.57
CA GLN A 330 13.74 -14.40 4.15
C GLN A 330 13.52 -15.40 5.29
N ASP A 331 14.05 -15.11 6.48
CA ASP A 331 13.89 -15.96 7.66
C ASP A 331 12.43 -16.03 8.10
N TYR A 332 11.73 -14.90 8.11
CA TYR A 332 10.31 -14.87 8.47
C TYR A 332 9.46 -15.60 7.43
N LEU A 333 9.71 -15.39 6.14
CA LEU A 333 9.05 -16.12 5.04
C LEU A 333 9.25 -17.62 5.18
N ALA A 334 10.49 -18.09 5.40
CA ALA A 334 10.81 -19.50 5.57
C ALA A 334 10.11 -20.13 6.80
N LYS A 335 9.86 -19.33 7.85
CA LYS A 335 9.09 -19.75 9.03
C LYS A 335 7.59 -19.78 8.75
N VAL A 336 7.00 -18.66 8.31
CA VAL A 336 5.55 -18.49 8.20
C VAL A 336 4.96 -19.30 7.04
N ARG A 337 5.68 -19.42 5.91
CA ARG A 337 5.20 -20.18 4.75
C ARG A 337 5.02 -21.67 5.03
N LYS A 338 5.75 -22.22 6.01
CA LYS A 338 5.52 -23.61 6.47
C LYS A 338 4.12 -23.78 7.03
N TRP A 339 3.65 -22.82 7.83
CA TRP A 339 2.29 -22.81 8.35
C TRP A 339 1.28 -22.69 7.21
N THR A 340 1.42 -21.66 6.36
CA THR A 340 0.55 -21.42 5.20
C THR A 340 0.43 -22.65 4.28
N ASN A 341 1.53 -23.39 4.10
CA ASN A 341 1.53 -24.60 3.28
C ASN A 341 0.74 -25.76 3.88
N ILE A 342 0.83 -25.99 5.20
CA ILE A 342 0.13 -27.10 5.86
C ILE A 342 -1.31 -26.74 6.29
N SER A 343 -1.64 -25.44 6.32
CA SER A 343 -3.00 -24.95 6.59
C SER A 343 -3.71 -24.58 5.29
N ASP A 344 -3.51 -23.36 4.80
CA ASP A 344 -4.36 -22.70 3.83
C ASP A 344 -4.19 -23.33 2.46
N LYS A 345 -2.94 -23.60 2.05
CA LYS A 345 -2.66 -24.30 0.78
C LYS A 345 -3.20 -25.73 0.79
N ALA A 346 -3.01 -26.47 1.88
CA ALA A 346 -3.53 -27.83 2.00
C ALA A 346 -5.06 -27.86 1.98
N TYR A 347 -5.71 -26.90 2.63
CA TYR A 347 -7.16 -26.71 2.56
C TYR A 347 -7.62 -26.40 1.14
N LEU A 348 -7.00 -25.42 0.47
CA LEU A 348 -7.34 -25.04 -0.91
C LEU A 348 -7.21 -26.23 -1.87
N ASN A 349 -6.12 -27.01 -1.77
CA ASN A 349 -5.94 -28.24 -2.53
C ASN A 349 -7.02 -29.30 -2.24
N SER A 350 -7.57 -29.33 -1.02
CA SER A 350 -8.62 -30.29 -0.64
C SER A 350 -10.00 -29.89 -1.16
N VAL A 351 -10.24 -28.60 -1.42
CA VAL A 351 -11.52 -28.08 -1.88
C VAL A 351 -11.54 -27.72 -3.37
N SER A 352 -10.37 -27.58 -4.02
CA SER A 352 -10.26 -27.20 -5.43
C SER A 352 -10.80 -28.26 -6.39
N GLY A 353 -10.98 -29.51 -5.94
CA GLY A 353 -11.69 -30.54 -6.70
C GLY A 353 -11.03 -30.95 -8.03
N ASP A 354 -9.72 -30.77 -8.14
CA ASP A 354 -8.90 -31.29 -9.25
C ASP A 354 -8.48 -32.75 -9.01
#